data_AF-A0A4Q4D142-F1
#
_entry.id   AF-A0A4Q4D142-F1
#
_cell.length_a   1.000
_cell.length_b   1.000
_cell.length_c   1.000
_cell.angle_alpha   90.00
_cell.angle_beta   90.00
_cell.angle_gamma   90.00
#
_symmetry.space_group_name_H-M   'P 1'
#
loop_
_entity.id
_entity.type
_entity.pdbx_description
1 polymer ?
#
loop_
_entity_poly.entity_id
_entity_poly.type
_entity_poly.pdbx_seq_one_letter_code
_entity_poly.pdbx_strand_id
1 'polypeptide(L)'
;MEGTALDEVLLDVKISVPQVRAGSVDRSPLIEPLRAGGARAAGITAPAGYGKSTFLAQWARTEERRVAWVSLDRVDDDPGALLGLMAS
;
A
#
# COMPACT_ATOMS: atom_id res chain seq x y z
N MET A 1 -19.13 15.18 17.34
CA MET A 1 -18.62 13.90 17.85
C MET A 1 -18.56 12.82 16.76
N GLU A 2 -19.42 12.86 15.72
CA GLU A 2 -19.46 11.85 14.65
C GLU A 2 -18.35 11.99 13.59
N GLY A 3 -17.89 13.22 13.29
CA GLY A 3 -16.84 13.47 12.28
C GLY A 3 -15.48 12.86 12.62
N THR A 4 -15.04 12.95 13.88
CA THR A 4 -13.74 12.43 14.32
C THR A 4 -13.62 10.91 14.18
N ALA A 5 -14.71 10.17 14.40
CA ALA A 5 -14.71 8.71 14.26
C ALA A 5 -14.58 8.27 12.79
N LEU A 6 -15.16 9.03 11.85
CA LEU A 6 -15.02 8.75 10.42
C LEU A 6 -13.60 9.06 9.94
N ASP A 7 -12.98 10.12 10.46
CA ASP A 7 -11.59 10.48 10.14
C ASP A 7 -10.61 9.40 10.62
N GLU A 8 -10.84 8.84 11.81
CA GLU A 8 -10.03 7.74 12.36
C GLU A 8 -10.16 6.46 11.52
N VAL A 9 -11.39 6.09 11.13
CA VAL A 9 -11.62 4.95 10.23
C VAL A 9 -10.98 5.17 8.87
N LEU A 10 -11.06 6.39 8.32
CA LEU A 10 -10.46 6.69 7.03
C LEU A 10 -8.93 6.61 7.11
N LEU A 11 -8.33 7.10 8.19
CA LEU A 11 -6.90 6.96 8.45
C LEU A 11 -6.48 5.49 8.50
N ASP A 12 -7.20 4.67 9.27
CA ASP A 12 -6.93 3.23 9.38
C ASP A 12 -6.94 2.53 8.02
N VAL A 13 -7.91 2.87 7.16
CA VAL A 13 -7.98 2.35 5.79
C VAL A 13 -6.80 2.80 4.93
N LYS A 14 -6.29 4.02 5.12
CA LYS A 14 -5.14 4.55 4.34
C LYS A 14 -3.83 3.87 4.72
N ILE A 15 -3.68 3.44 5.97
CA ILE A 15 -2.46 2.80 6.49
C ILE A 15 -2.52 1.26 6.54
N SER A 16 -3.70 0.69 6.35
CA SER A 16 -3.89 -0.76 6.34
C SER A 16 -3.57 -1.39 4.98
N VAL A 17 -2.82 -2.48 4.99
CA VAL A 17 -2.59 -3.30 3.78
C VAL A 17 -3.92 -3.90 3.31
N PRO A 18 -4.33 -3.70 2.04
CA PRO A 18 -5.55 -4.27 1.51
C PRO A 18 -5.56 -5.79 1.59
N GLN A 19 -6.70 -6.37 2.00
CA GLN A 19 -6.86 -7.82 2.06
C GLN A 19 -6.78 -8.44 0.66
N VAL A 20 -5.85 -9.40 0.49
CA VAL A 20 -5.75 -10.21 -0.73
C VAL A 20 -6.82 -11.29 -0.69
N ARG A 21 -7.79 -11.23 -1.61
CA ARG A 21 -8.92 -12.15 -1.66
C ARG A 21 -8.46 -13.57 -2.03
N ALA A 22 -9.12 -14.57 -1.45
CA ALA A 22 -8.98 -15.96 -1.88
C ALA A 22 -9.30 -16.09 -3.38
N GLY A 23 -8.49 -16.85 -4.12
CA GLY A 23 -8.59 -16.96 -5.58
C GLY A 23 -7.87 -15.85 -6.36
N SER A 24 -7.16 -14.93 -5.69
CA SER A 24 -6.24 -14.01 -6.38
C SER A 24 -5.11 -14.81 -7.04
N VAL A 25 -4.76 -14.43 -8.27
CA VAL A 25 -3.60 -15.00 -8.98
C VAL A 25 -2.34 -14.74 -8.17
N ASP A 26 -1.56 -15.79 -7.91
CA ASP A 26 -0.26 -15.68 -7.24
C ASP A 26 0.76 -14.99 -8.16
N ARG A 27 1.34 -13.89 -7.67
CA ARG A 27 2.35 -13.11 -8.38
C ARG A 27 3.73 -13.19 -7.75
N SER A 28 3.98 -14.16 -6.86
CA SER A 28 5.29 -14.43 -6.27
C SER A 28 6.44 -14.46 -7.29
N PRO A 29 6.30 -15.05 -8.51
CA PRO A 29 7.37 -15.04 -9.50
C PRO A 29 7.78 -13.65 -10.02
N LEU A 30 6.89 -12.66 -9.93
CA LEU A 30 7.17 -11.27 -10.31
C LEU A 30 7.68 -10.44 -9.12
N ILE A 31 7.31 -10.82 -7.90
CA ILE A 31 7.71 -10.13 -6.67
C ILE A 31 9.15 -10.49 -6.30
N GLU A 32 9.53 -11.76 -6.42
CA GLU A 32 10.82 -12.26 -5.94
C GLU A 32 12.03 -11.57 -6.58
N PRO A 33 12.09 -11.34 -7.91
CA PRO A 33 13.19 -10.59 -8.52
C PRO A 33 13.28 -9.14 -8.05
N LEU A 34 12.14 -8.50 -7.74
CA LEU A 34 12.12 -7.13 -7.21
C LEU A 34 12.61 -7.09 -5.76
N ARG A 35 12.30 -8.12 -4.97
CA ARG A 35 12.80 -8.26 -3.58
C ARG A 35 14.30 -8.54 -3.53
N ALA A 36 14.79 -9.40 -4.42
CA ALA A 36 16.20 -9.73 -4.52
C ALA A 36 17.06 -8.60 -5.12
N GLY A 37 16.42 -7.65 -5.82
CA GLY A 37 17.07 -6.47 -6.36
C GLY A 37 17.56 -5.50 -5.28
N GLY A 38 18.64 -4.77 -5.58
CA GLY A 38 19.21 -3.75 -4.67
C GLY A 38 18.65 -2.34 -4.88
N ALA A 39 17.58 -2.17 -5.66
CA ALA A 39 17.01 -0.87 -5.94
C ALA A 39 16.38 -0.26 -4.68
N ARG A 40 16.64 1.03 -4.41
CA ARG A 40 16.04 1.73 -3.26
C ARG A 40 14.56 2.11 -3.48
N ALA A 41 14.13 2.14 -4.74
CA ALA A 41 12.75 2.45 -5.12
C ALA A 41 12.35 1.62 -6.35
N ALA A 42 11.08 1.19 -6.37
CA ALA A 42 10.47 0.47 -7.49
C ALA A 42 9.13 1.10 -7.83
N GLY A 43 8.90 1.37 -9.11
CA GLY A 43 7.62 1.87 -9.63
C GLY A 43 6.85 0.75 -10.31
N ILE A 44 5.55 0.62 -10.02
CA ILE A 44 4.66 -0.35 -10.67
C ILE A 44 3.69 0.39 -11.59
N THR A 45 3.83 0.19 -12.90
CA THR A 45 2.99 0.83 -13.92
C THR A 45 2.13 -0.21 -14.63
N ALA A 46 0.83 0.07 -14.74
CA ALA A 46 -0.14 -0.74 -15.48
C ALA A 46 -1.46 0.04 -15.66
N PRO A 47 -2.31 -0.31 -16.64
CA PRO A 47 -3.63 0.31 -16.79
C PRO A 47 -4.54 0.13 -15.56
N ALA A 48 -5.64 0.87 -15.51
CA ALA A 48 -6.66 0.68 -14.49
C ALA A 48 -7.20 -0.76 -14.53
N GLY A 49 -7.49 -1.33 -13.36
CA GLY A 49 -8.03 -2.69 -13.25
C GLY A 49 -7.00 -3.85 -13.33
N TYR A 50 -5.73 -3.60 -13.70
CA TYR A 50 -4.71 -4.66 -13.80
C TYR A 50 -4.25 -5.25 -12.45
N GLY A 51 -4.77 -4.74 -11.33
CA GLY A 51 -4.47 -5.26 -9.99
C GLY A 51 -3.12 -4.83 -9.44
N LYS A 52 -2.69 -3.59 -9.70
CA LYS A 52 -1.49 -2.97 -9.12
C LYS A 52 -1.51 -3.01 -7.58
N SER A 53 -2.62 -2.58 -6.97
CA SER A 53 -2.78 -2.61 -5.51
C SER A 53 -2.78 -4.05 -4.97
N THR A 54 -3.36 -4.99 -5.71
CA THR A 54 -3.29 -6.42 -5.36
C THR A 54 -1.86 -6.95 -5.40
N PHE A 55 -1.07 -6.54 -6.41
CA PHE A 55 0.34 -6.91 -6.50
C PHE A 55 1.14 -6.37 -5.30
N LEU A 56 0.98 -5.09 -4.97
CA LEU A 56 1.64 -4.48 -3.82
C LEU A 56 1.20 -5.13 -2.50
N ALA A 57 -0.09 -5.46 -2.34
CA ALA A 57 -0.59 -6.16 -1.15
C ALA A 57 -0.03 -7.59 -1.04
N GLN A 58 0.13 -8.31 -2.16
CA GLN A 58 0.81 -9.62 -2.15
C GLN A 58 2.28 -9.46 -1.76
N TRP A 59 2.99 -8.47 -2.30
CA TRP A 59 4.38 -8.19 -1.92
C TRP A 59 4.50 -7.83 -0.44
N ALA A 60 3.65 -6.94 0.08
CA ALA A 60 3.63 -6.60 1.51
C ALA A 60 3.46 -7.84 2.41
N ARG A 61 2.67 -8.83 1.98
CA ARG A 61 2.45 -10.07 2.73
C ARG A 61 3.59 -11.08 2.63
N THR A 62 4.40 -11.03 1.57
CA THR A 62 5.56 -11.93 1.40
C THR A 62 6.86 -11.32 1.92
N GLU A 63 6.83 -10.05 2.35
CA GLU A 63 7.98 -9.36 2.92
C GLU A 63 8.20 -9.76 4.38
N GLU A 64 9.43 -10.13 4.72
CA GLU A 64 9.82 -10.49 6.09
C GLU A 64 10.19 -9.25 6.93
N ARG A 65 10.57 -8.16 6.26
CA ARG A 65 10.86 -6.87 6.88
C ARG A 65 9.56 -6.18 7.31
N ARG A 66 9.68 -5.17 8.18
CA ARG A 66 8.55 -4.30 8.52
C ARG A 66 8.08 -3.56 7.27
N VAL A 67 6.80 -3.66 6.98
CA VAL A 67 6.14 -2.97 5.87
C VAL A 67 5.19 -1.92 6.44
N ALA A 68 5.33 -0.69 5.97
CA ALA A 68 4.31 0.34 6.13
C ALA A 68 3.54 0.46 4.81
N TRP A 69 2.21 0.61 4.91
CA TRP A 69 1.36 0.87 3.77
C TRP A 69 0.83 2.30 3.87
N VAL A 70 0.82 3.01 2.75
CA VAL A 70 0.25 4.35 2.68
C VAL A 70 -0.51 4.49 1.37
N SER A 71 -1.81 4.73 1.45
CA SER A 71 -2.66 5.05 0.31
C SER A 71 -2.73 6.57 0.16
N LEU A 72 -2.18 7.08 -0.93
CA LEU A 72 -2.19 8.50 -1.25
C LEU A 72 -3.37 8.85 -2.14
N ASP A 73 -4.03 9.96 -1.83
CA ASP A 73 -5.07 10.57 -2.63
C ASP A 73 -4.81 12.09 -2.81
N ARG A 74 -5.77 12.81 -3.40
CA ARG A 74 -5.61 14.24 -3.69
C ARG A 74 -5.60 15.14 -2.45
N VAL A 75 -6.09 14.67 -1.30
CA VAL A 75 -6.08 15.47 -0.07
C VAL A 75 -4.75 15.37 0.67
N ASP A 76 -3.88 14.43 0.28
CA ASP A 76 -2.53 14.27 0.84
C ASP A 76 -1.46 15.12 0.10
N ASP A 77 -1.89 16.03 -0.77
CA ASP A 77 -0.99 16.95 -1.50
C ASP A 77 -0.44 18.08 -0.60
N ASP A 78 -0.77 18.06 0.70
CA ASP A 78 -0.12 18.86 1.73
C ASP A 78 1.05 18.08 2.37
N PRO A 79 2.29 18.63 2.34
CA PRO A 79 3.45 17.96 2.93
C PRO A 79 3.32 17.66 4.43
N GLY A 80 2.59 18.49 5.19
CA GLY A 80 2.35 18.27 6.61
C GLY A 80 1.42 17.08 6.86
N ALA A 81 0.33 16.98 6.10
CA ALA A 81 -0.58 15.86 6.12
C ALA A 81 0.14 14.55 5.73
N LEU A 82 0.97 14.58 4.68
CA LEU A 82 1.76 13.43 4.25
C LEU A 82 2.73 12.96 5.36
N LEU A 83 3.45 13.88 5.99
CA LEU A 83 4.36 13.55 7.10
C LEU A 83 3.63 12.97 8.31
N GLY A 84 2.44 13.49 8.63
CA GLY A 84 1.60 12.94 9.70
C GLY A 84 1.16 11.50 9.41
N LEU A 85 0.75 11.22 8.17
CA LEU A 85 0.34 9.88 7.73
C LEU A 85 1.49 8.86 7.75
N MET A 86 2.73 9.29 7.51
CA MET A 86 3.90 8.41 7.59
C MET A 86 4.38 8.17 9.03
N ALA A 87 3.96 9.00 9.98
CA ALA A 87 4.38 8.94 11.38
C ALA A 87 3.42 8.16 12.28
N SER A 88 2.22 7.80 11.78
CA SER A 88 1.26 6.92 12.45
C SER A 88 1.67 5.45 12.38
#